data_AF-A0A962IBT3-F1
#
_entry.id   AF-A0A962IBT3-F1
#
_cell.length_a   1.000
_cell.length_b   1.000
_cell.length_c   1.000
_cell.angle_alpha   90.00
_cell.angle_beta   90.00
_cell.angle_gamma   90.00
#
_symmetry.space_group_name_H-M   'P 1'
#
loop_
_entity.id
_entity.type
_entity.pdbx_description
1 polymer ?
#
loop_
_entity_poly.entity_id
_entity_poly.type
_entity_poly.pdbx_seq_one_letter_code
_entity_poly.pdbx_strand_id
1 'polypeptide(L)' 'MPSLLISVRVLADWLDGPEAPVLLDCRSDLADPTAGRRAWAAGHIGQAHFADLPQDLSDPTGPAAAGRHPLPQPAAF' A
#
# COMPACT_ATOMS: atom_id res chain seq x y z
N MET A 1 -12.59 19.97 3.16
CA MET A 1 -12.21 18.54 3.22
C MET A 1 -10.70 18.48 3.30
N PRO A 2 -10.10 17.63 4.15
CA PRO A 2 -8.65 17.47 4.15
C PRO A 2 -8.18 16.92 2.79
N SER A 3 -6.97 17.28 2.38
CA SER A 3 -6.36 16.82 1.13
C SER A 3 -6.02 15.32 1.22
N LEU A 4 -6.24 14.56 0.15
CA LEU A 4 -5.80 13.17 0.04
C LEU A 4 -4.31 13.04 -0.29
N LEU A 5 -3.66 14.14 -0.65
CA LEU A 5 -2.24 14.21 -0.94
C LEU A 5 -1.54 15.07 0.11
N ILE A 6 -0.38 14.61 0.55
CA ILE A 6 0.51 15.30 1.49
C ILE A 6 1.90 15.43 0.89
N SER A 7 2.67 16.42 1.34
CA SER A 7 4.07 16.55 0.95
C SER A 7 4.95 15.64 1.82
N VAL A 8 6.18 15.38 1.35
CA VAL A 8 7.19 14.65 2.13
C VAL A 8 7.47 15.33 3.47
N ARG A 9 7.45 16.67 3.51
CA ARG A 9 7.66 17.43 4.75
C ARG A 9 6.53 17.21 5.75
N VAL A 10 5.28 17.26 5.30
CA VAL A 10 4.12 16.98 6.17
C VAL A 10 4.19 15.58 6.72
N LEU A 11 4.56 14.59 5.89
CA LEU A 11 4.75 13.22 6.35
C LEU A 11 5.86 13.12 7.41
N ALA A 12 7.01 13.75 7.20
CA ALA A 12 8.10 13.73 8.17
C ALA A 12 7.66 14.33 9.52
N ASP A 13 6.97 15.47 9.50
CA ASP A 13 6.46 16.12 10.71
C ASP A 13 5.44 15.22 11.45
N TRP A 14 4.63 14.44 10.74
CA TRP A 14 3.69 13.48 11.34
C TRP A 14 4.38 12.27 11.98
N LEU A 15 5.44 11.76 11.36
CA LEU A 15 6.19 10.61 11.88
C LEU A 15 6.93 10.91 13.18
N ASP A 16 7.27 12.18 13.41
CA ASP A 16 7.86 12.65 14.68
C ASP A 16 6.79 12.98 15.75
N GLY A 17 5.51 12.92 15.39
CA GLY A 17 4.38 13.28 16.23
C GLY A 17 3.75 12.11 17.00
N PRO A 18 2.88 12.40 17.99
CA PRO A 18 2.20 11.37 18.78
C PRO A 18 1.13 10.59 18.00
N GLU A 19 0.71 11.11 16.84
CA GLU A 19 -0.32 10.50 15.97
C GLU A 19 0.31 10.05 14.64
N ALA A 20 1.49 9.41 14.71
CA ALA A 20 2.18 8.91 13.53
C ALA A 20 1.30 7.91 12.75
N PRO A 21 1.17 8.07 11.41
CA PRO A 21 0.34 7.18 10.60
C PRO A 21 1.00 5.81 10.41
N VAL A 22 0.17 4.80 10.13
CA VAL A 22 0.67 3.54 9.56
C VAL A 22 1.09 3.80 8.12
N LEU A 23 2.35 3.49 7.80
CA LEU A 23 2.87 3.60 6.44
C LEU A 23 2.77 2.27 5.71
N LEU A 24 2.27 2.33 4.48
CA LEU A 24 2.20 1.21 3.57
C LEU A 24 3.02 1.52 2.32
N ASP A 25 4.03 0.70 2.05
CA ASP A 25 4.70 0.64 0.76
C ASP A 25 3.93 -0.32 -0.15
N CYS A 26 3.16 0.26 -1.07
CA CYS A 26 2.30 -0.48 -2.01
C CYS A 26 2.90 -0.54 -3.43
N ARG A 27 4.23 -0.41 -3.58
CA ARG A 27 4.87 -0.49 -4.90
C ARG A 27 4.57 -1.84 -5.56
N SER A 28 4.16 -1.81 -6.82
CA SER A 28 3.89 -3.00 -7.63
C SER A 28 4.42 -2.80 -9.06
N ASP A 29 4.71 -3.92 -9.72
CA ASP A 29 5.08 -3.96 -11.13
C ASP A 29 4.21 -5.02 -11.84
N LEU A 30 3.66 -4.66 -12.99
CA LEU A 30 2.73 -5.53 -13.73
C LEU A 30 3.43 -6.72 -14.40
N ALA A 31 4.71 -6.56 -14.77
CA ALA A 31 5.51 -7.59 -15.41
C ALA A 31 6.22 -8.49 -14.39
N ASP A 32 6.52 -7.97 -13.20
CA ASP A 32 7.16 -8.71 -12.12
C ASP A 32 6.46 -8.51 -10.75
N PRO A 33 5.61 -9.46 -10.33
CA PRO A 33 4.93 -9.43 -9.04
C PRO A 33 5.85 -9.33 -7.82
N THR A 34 7.12 -9.72 -7.95
CA THR A 34 8.08 -9.70 -6.84
C THR A 34 8.84 -8.37 -6.71
N ALA A 35 8.78 -7.50 -7.73
CA ALA A 35 9.59 -6.28 -7.79
C ALA A 35 9.34 -5.36 -6.60
N GLY A 36 8.08 -5.17 -6.21
CA GLY A 36 7.69 -4.37 -5.05
C GLY A 36 8.32 -4.86 -3.75
N ARG A 37 8.19 -6.16 -3.46
CA ARG A 37 8.75 -6.79 -2.26
C ARG A 37 10.28 -6.69 -2.23
N ARG A 38 10.94 -6.92 -3.38
CA ARG A 38 12.40 -6.76 -3.49
C ARG A 38 12.84 -5.32 -3.26
N ALA A 39 12.11 -4.36 -3.81
CA ALA A 39 12.41 -2.94 -3.65
C ALA A 39 12.20 -2.48 -2.20
N TRP A 40 11.13 -2.93 -1.53
CA TRP A 40 10.89 -2.69 -0.11
C TRP A 40 12.02 -3.27 0.74
N ALA A 41 12.41 -4.53 0.50
CA ALA A 41 13.51 -5.17 1.23
C ALA A 41 14.86 -4.47 1.02
N ALA A 42 15.11 -3.92 -0.19
CA ALA A 42 16.32 -3.17 -0.49
C ALA A 42 16.33 -1.76 0.14
N GLY A 43 15.16 -1.14 0.32
CA GLY A 43 15.02 0.16 0.96
C GLY A 43 13.60 0.72 0.91
N HIS A 44 13.14 1.22 2.05
CA HIS A 44 11.83 1.84 2.24
C HIS A 44 11.91 2.92 3.33
N ILE A 45 10.85 3.72 3.47
CA ILE A 45 10.71 4.66 4.59
C ILE A 45 10.62 3.85 5.89
N GLY A 46 11.35 4.26 6.93
CA GLY A 46 11.32 3.56 8.21
C GLY A 46 9.90 3.37 8.75
N GLN A 47 9.63 2.21 9.35
CA GLN A 47 8.32 1.79 9.89
C GLN A 47 7.25 1.46 8.82
N ALA A 48 7.54 1.57 7.53
CA ALA A 48 6.57 1.19 6.50
C ALA A 48 6.42 -0.33 6.38
N HIS A 49 5.18 -0.81 6.44
CA HIS A 49 4.83 -2.18 6.10
C HIS A 49 4.69 -2.32 4.58
N PHE A 50 5.05 -3.48 4.04
CA PHE A 50 4.79 -3.78 2.63
C PHE A 50 3.36 -4.30 2.48
N ALA A 51 2.60 -3.74 1.54
CA ALA A 51 1.27 -4.21 1.17
C ALA A 51 1.28 -4.70 -0.29
N ASP A 52 1.10 -6.00 -0.47
CA ASP A 52 1.16 -6.68 -1.76
C ASP A 52 -0.15 -6.49 -2.53
N LEU A 53 -0.08 -5.93 -3.75
CA LEU A 53 -1.28 -5.61 -4.52
C LEU A 53 -2.13 -6.87 -4.80
N PRO A 54 -1.59 -7.96 -5.37
CA PRO A 54 -2.34 -9.20 -5.57
C PRO A 54 -2.81 -9.91 -4.30
N GLN A 55 -2.03 -9.92 -3.22
CA GLN A 55 -2.32 -10.76 -2.04
C GLN A 55 -3.09 -10.04 -0.93
N ASP A 56 -2.77 -8.77 -0.69
CA ASP A 56 -3.30 -8.02 0.46
C ASP A 56 -4.38 -7.02 0.05
N LEU A 57 -4.23 -6.41 -1.13
CA LEU A 57 -5.08 -5.31 -1.60
C LEU A 57 -6.10 -5.71 -2.67
N SER A 58 -6.13 -6.98 -3.05
CA SER A 58 -7.02 -7.50 -4.11
C SER A 58 -7.67 -8.82 -3.72
N ASP A 59 -8.90 -9.05 -4.19
CA ASP A 59 -9.60 -10.33 -4.07
C ASP A 59 -10.11 -10.82 -5.44
N PRO A 60 -9.35 -11.68 -6.14
CA PRO A 60 -9.73 -12.15 -7.47
C PRO A 60 -10.90 -13.16 -7.45
N THR A 61 -11.47 -13.52 -6.29
CA THR A 61 -12.58 -14.49 -6.20
C THR A 61 -13.92 -13.90 -6.66
N GLY A 62 -14.00 -12.58 -6.85
CA GLY A 62 -15.17 -11.87 -7.36
C GLY A 62 -15.46 -12.07 -8.86
N PRO A 63 -16.54 -11.44 -9.37
CA PRO A 63 -16.90 -11.53 -10.78
C PRO A 63 -15.81 -11.01 -11.71
N ALA A 64 -15.59 -11.67 -12.85
CA ALA A 64 -14.58 -11.25 -13.84
C ALA A 64 -14.76 -9.79 -14.35
N ALA A 65 -15.97 -9.24 -14.26
CA ALA A 65 -16.25 -7.84 -14.61
C ALA A 65 -15.61 -6.82 -13.66
N ALA A 66 -15.10 -7.24 -12.49
CA ALA A 66 -14.51 -6.36 -11.48
C ALA A 66 -13.06 -5.91 -11.82
N GLY A 67 -12.50 -6.37 -12.93
CA GLY A 67 -11.15 -6.01 -13.39
C GLY A 67 -10.06 -6.95 -12.87
N ARG A 68 -8.79 -6.54 -13.01
CA ARG A 68 -7.62 -7.40 -12.73
C ARG A 68 -7.22 -7.45 -11.24
N HIS A 69 -7.57 -6.41 -10.47
CA HIS A 69 -7.22 -6.24 -9.06
C HIS A 69 -8.41 -5.62 -8.30
N PRO A 70 -9.54 -6.34 -8.21
CA PRO A 70 -10.72 -5.84 -7.50
C PRO A 70 -10.46 -5.75 -5.99
N LEU A 71 -10.97 -4.70 -5.35
CA LEU A 71 -10.80 -4.49 -3.91
C LEU A 71 -11.50 -5.59 -3.10
N PRO A 72 -10.87 -6.11 -2.02
CA PRO A 72 -11.50 -7.07 -1.11
C PRO A 72 -12.71 -6.47 -0.38
N GLN A 73 -13.65 -7.32 0.00
CA GLN A 73 -14.74 -6.92 0.89
C GLN A 73 -14.19 -6.70 2.32
N PRO A 74 -14.71 -5.73 3.09
CA PRO A 74 -14.25 -5.50 4.46
C PRO A 74 -14.34 -6.74 5.37
N ALA A 75 -15.27 -7.66 5.10
CA ALA A 75 -15.44 -8.90 5.87
C ALA A 75 -14.35 -9.96 5.63
N ALA A 76 -13.38 -9.71 4.74
CA ALA A 76 -12.26 -10.61 4.46
C ALA A 76 -11.07 -10.46 5.44
N PHE A 77 -11.15 -9.52 6.39
CA PHE A 77 -10.15 -9.21 7.41
C PHE A 77 -10.75 -9.34 8.81
#